data_AF-A0A2V5P8S4-F1
#
_entry.id   AF-A0A2V5P8S4-F1
#
_cell.length_a   1.000
_cell.length_b   1.000
_cell.length_c   1.000
_cell.angle_alpha   90.00
_cell.angle_beta   90.00
_cell.angle_gamma   90.00
#
_symmetry.space_group_name_H-M   'P 1'
#
loop_
_entity.id
_entity.type
_entity.pdbx_description
1 polymer ?
#
loop_
_entity_poly.entity_id
_entity_poly.type
_entity_poly.pdbx_seq_one_letter_code
_entity_poly.pdbx_strand_id
1 'polypeptide(L)' 'MKLNDCSALITGASSGIGREFARQLANRARSIVLVARRSERLADLRDELL' A
#
# COMPACT_ATOMS: atom_id res chain seq x y z
N MET A 1 -6.33 16.02 -4.02
CA MET A 1 -4.85 16.01 -3.92
C MET A 1 -4.29 15.19 -5.07
N LYS A 2 -3.40 15.77 -5.89
CA LYS A 2 -2.65 15.03 -6.92
C LYS A 2 -1.46 14.35 -6.25
N LEU A 3 -1.32 13.04 -6.42
CA LEU A 3 -0.29 12.22 -5.77
C LEU A 3 0.67 11.55 -6.77
N ASN A 4 0.49 11.87 -8.06
CA ASN A 4 1.05 11.14 -9.18
C ASN A 4 2.59 11.11 -9.18
N ASP A 5 3.23 12.10 -8.55
CA ASP A 5 4.70 12.22 -8.40
C ASP A 5 5.18 11.95 -6.96
N CYS A 6 4.27 11.58 -6.06
CA CYS A 6 4.59 11.30 -4.66
C CYS A 6 4.78 9.80 -4.43
N SER A 7 5.64 9.47 -3.46
CA SER A 7 5.73 8.13 -2.87
C SER A 7 4.91 8.05 -1.59
N ALA A 8 4.22 6.94 -1.37
CA ALA A 8 3.45 6.70 -0.14
C ALA A 8 4.05 5.57 0.69
N LEU A 9 4.39 5.86 1.96
CA LEU A 9 4.79 4.86 2.95
C LEU A 9 3.59 4.53 3.84
N ILE A 10 3.16 3.27 3.84
CA ILE A 10 1.98 2.82 4.59
C ILE A 10 2.40 1.82 5.67
N THR A 11 2.39 2.27 6.92
CA THR A 11 2.60 1.41 8.09
C THR A 11 1.30 0.72 8.50
N GLY A 12 1.37 -0.54 8.93
CA GLY A 12 0.18 -1.33 9.24
C GLY A 12 -0.56 -1.81 7.99
N ALA A 13 0.09 -1.86 6.82
CA ALA A 13 -0.53 -2.19 5.55
C ALA A 13 -1.16 -3.60 5.47
N SER A 14 -0.80 -4.52 6.38
CA SER A 14 -1.26 -5.91 6.34
C SER A 14 -2.77 -6.12 6.56
N SER A 15 -3.51 -5.12 7.08
CA SER A 15 -4.94 -5.26 7.39
C SER A 15 -5.62 -3.91 7.66
N GLY A 16 -6.95 -3.91 7.69
CA GLY A 16 -7.75 -2.76 8.11
C GLY A 16 -7.50 -1.51 7.25
N ILE A 17 -7.47 -0.34 7.88
CA ILE A 17 -7.33 0.96 7.20
C ILE A 17 -6.02 1.05 6.41
N GLY A 18 -4.92 0.48 6.90
CA GLY A 18 -3.65 0.48 6.16
C GLY A 18 -3.76 -0.29 4.84
N ARG A 19 -4.47 -1.44 4.84
CA ARG A 19 -4.72 -2.21 3.61
C ARG A 19 -5.60 -1.43 2.65
N GLU A 20 -6.65 -0.79 3.17
CA GLU A 20 -7.57 0.00 2.35
C GLU A 20 -6.88 1.23 1.73
N PHE A 21 -6.01 1.92 2.48
CA PHE A 21 -5.20 2.99 1.91
C PHE A 21 -4.27 2.51 0.80
N ALA A 22 -3.65 1.33 0.95
CA ALA A 22 -2.80 0.78 -0.10
C ALA A 22 -3.58 0.58 -1.41
N ARG A 23 -4.82 0.07 -1.34
CA ARG A 23 -5.72 -0.09 -2.51
C ARG A 23 -6.04 1.24 -3.16
N GLN A 24 -6.47 2.22 -2.37
CA GLN A 24 -6.86 3.52 -2.91
C GLN A 24 -5.68 4.29 -3.49
N LEU A 25 -4.47 4.11 -2.94
CA LEU A 25 -3.28 4.85 -3.35
C LEU A 25 -2.46 4.16 -4.44
N ALA A 26 -2.61 2.86 -4.66
CA ALA A 26 -1.83 2.09 -5.65
C ALA A 26 -1.84 2.72 -7.05
N ASN A 27 -2.99 3.20 -7.51
CA ASN A 27 -3.15 3.82 -8.84
C ASN A 27 -3.02 5.35 -8.84
N ARG A 28 -2.67 5.95 -7.69
CA ARG A 28 -2.63 7.42 -7.51
C ARG A 28 -1.24 7.94 -7.17
N ALA A 29 -0.43 7.13 -6.52
CA ALA A 29 0.96 7.44 -6.17
C ALA A 29 1.92 6.95 -7.25
N ARG A 30 3.10 7.58 -7.35
CA ARG A 30 4.20 7.10 -8.21
C ARG A 30 4.68 5.72 -7.77
N SER A 31 4.76 5.52 -6.47
CA SER A 31 5.17 4.27 -5.83
C SER A 31 4.62 4.17 -4.41
N ILE A 32 4.38 2.95 -3.97
CA ILE A 32 3.92 2.66 -2.60
C ILE A 32 4.90 1.70 -1.91
N VAL A 33 5.14 1.93 -0.62
CA VAL A 33 5.95 1.06 0.24
C VAL A 33 5.06 0.55 1.37
N LEU A 34 4.89 -0.76 1.45
CA LEU A 34 4.01 -1.42 2.42
C LEU A 34 4.84 -1.93 3.60
N VAL A 35 4.50 -1.51 4.82
CA VAL A 35 5.22 -1.90 6.04
C VAL A 35 4.26 -2.54 7.06
N ALA A 36 4.55 -3.76 7.48
CA ALA A 36 3.87 -4.46 8.56
C ALA A 36 4.71 -5.64 9.06
N ARG A 37 4.30 -6.24 10.17
CA ARG A 37 5.02 -7.37 10.80
C ARG A 37 4.75 -8.74 10.14
N ARG A 38 3.64 -8.87 9.39
CA ARG A 38 3.17 -10.12 8.79
C ARG A 38 3.51 -10.14 7.32
N SER A 39 4.63 -10.77 6.95
CA SER A 39 5.18 -10.77 5.59
C SER A 39 4.25 -11.45 4.58
N GLU A 40 3.58 -12.52 4.98
CA GLU A 40 2.63 -13.25 4.14
C GLU A 40 1.48 -12.36 3.69
N ARG A 41 0.88 -11.61 4.60
CA ARG A 41 -0.21 -10.68 4.28
C ARG A 41 0.23 -9.48 3.44
N LEU A 42 1.51 -9.11 3.51
CA LEU A 42 2.09 -8.08 2.66
C LEU A 42 2.34 -8.61 1.25
N ALA A 43 2.78 -9.86 1.11
CA ALA A 43 2.92 -10.51 -0.19
C ALA A 43 1.55 -10.63 -0.88
N ASP A 44 0.52 -11.10 -0.17
CA ASP A 44 -0.85 -11.17 -0.69
C ASP A 44 -1.37 -9.80 -1.13
N LEU A 45 -1.08 -8.75 -0.36
CA LEU A 45 -1.47 -7.38 -0.73
C LEU A 45 -0.69 -6.87 -1.92
N ARG A 46 0.62 -7.14 -2.03
CA ARG A 46 1.41 -6.78 -3.21
C ARG A 46 0.82 -7.44 -4.46
N ASP A 47 0.58 -8.74 -4.40
CA ASP A 47 0.11 -9.52 -5.56
C ASP A 47 -1.29 -9.08 -6.01
N GLU A 48 -2.10 -8.57 -5.09
CA GLU A 48 -3.39 -7.96 -5.39
C GLU A 48 -3.29 -6.56 -6.03
N LEU A 49 -2.20 -5.83 -5.81
CA LEU A 49 -2.00 -4.46 -6.32
C LEU A 49 -1.16 -4.39 -7.60
N LEU A 50 -0.60 -5.52 -8.07
CA LEU A 50 0.07 -5.68 -9.36
C LEU A 50 -0.95 -5.99 -10.46
#